data_AF-A0A961DJA9-F1
#
_entry.id   AF-A0A961DJA9-F1
#
_cell.length_a   1.000
_cell.length_b   1.000
_cell.length_c   1.000
_cell.angle_alpha   90.00
_cell.angle_beta   90.00
_cell.angle_gamma   90.00
#
_symmetry.space_group_name_H-M   'P 1'
#
loop_
_entity.id
_entity.type
_entity.pdbx_description
1 polymer ?
#
loop_
_entity_poly.entity_id
_entity_poly.type
_entity_poly.pdbx_seq_one_letter_code
_entity_poly.pdbx_strand_id
1 'polypeptide(L)'
;MAQSGQKTTPAGRKAAGGRSGAGKTAQKKSASRRARPGDDVGIIPILARAVREVENAAARGKVSPANRTKFQVSALLMRDERARARADSSISDAERIELLKRLDGIATILAKTAARDTTLIQLLSEEAKLSDAARKLRRDMLIASGTELSADELIIVKEPEAPAAQEEKQVVPQSVRQAQMANPFLAPDLSAIQAAKTPQLSRLANWELLDPLFRAFEHGAGGGAATMDLPEAASLTVPGSPDLMRHQARLLAEVKKGHRTFLVADEPGLGKTAEALLAASVSHSYPFLAVVPNVVKTNWAREVELWTPHRTATVVHGDGNDVDAFSDVVIVNYEVLDRHVGWLGRFGFKGMVVDEAHFI
;
A
#
# COMPACT_ATOMS: atom_id res chain seq x y z
N MET A 1 69.91 20.92 13.90
CA MET A 1 69.63 21.91 12.84
C MET A 1 68.23 22.47 13.13
N ALA A 2 68.04 23.46 14.01
CA ALA A 2 68.43 24.87 13.96
C ALA A 2 67.89 25.64 12.75
N GLN A 3 66.74 26.32 12.92
CA GLN A 3 66.42 27.73 12.59
C GLN A 3 64.91 27.93 12.84
N SER A 4 64.47 28.65 13.89
CA SER A 4 64.52 30.10 14.14
C SER A 4 63.53 30.91 13.30
N GLY A 5 62.56 31.55 13.97
CA GLY A 5 61.67 32.55 13.38
C GLY A 5 60.66 33.14 14.38
N GLN A 6 61.15 33.77 15.46
CA GLN A 6 60.37 34.62 16.36
C GLN A 6 59.94 35.94 15.70
N LYS A 7 58.78 36.47 16.11
CA LYS A 7 58.42 37.89 16.38
C LYS A 7 56.91 37.90 16.72
N THR A 8 56.31 38.58 17.70
CA THR A 8 56.68 39.58 18.70
C THR A 8 55.44 39.78 19.60
N THR A 9 55.60 39.80 20.93
CA THR A 9 54.70 40.43 21.94
C THR A 9 55.04 41.97 22.00
N PRO A 10 54.47 42.89 22.84
CA PRO A 10 53.89 42.71 24.20
C PRO A 10 52.76 43.69 24.68
N ALA A 11 52.37 43.50 25.95
CA ALA A 11 51.90 44.47 26.96
C ALA A 11 50.40 44.85 26.98
N GLY A 12 49.71 45.02 28.12
CA GLY A 12 50.04 44.98 29.55
C GLY A 12 48.73 44.72 30.37
N ARG A 13 48.71 44.02 31.51
CA ARG A 13 49.23 44.27 32.87
C ARG A 13 48.25 45.07 33.77
N LYS A 14 48.13 44.56 35.02
CA LYS A 14 47.46 45.05 36.26
C LYS A 14 45.95 44.72 36.38
N ALA A 15 45.44 43.96 37.34
CA ALA A 15 45.63 43.84 38.80
C ALA A 15 44.97 44.97 39.61
N ALA A 16 43.92 44.63 40.36
CA ALA A 16 43.64 44.99 41.76
C ALA A 16 42.13 45.12 42.03
N GLY A 17 41.70 44.65 43.21
CA GLY A 17 40.53 45.21 43.90
C GLY A 17 39.41 44.23 44.22
N GLY A 18 39.58 43.47 45.30
CA GLY A 18 38.44 42.86 45.99
C GLY A 18 37.55 43.93 46.62
N ARG A 19 36.24 43.69 46.59
CA ARG A 19 35.33 44.16 47.65
C ARG A 19 34.06 43.33 47.66
N SER A 20 33.88 42.65 48.77
CA SER A 20 32.65 42.07 49.28
C SER A 20 31.47 43.05 49.18
N GLY A 21 30.39 42.62 48.53
CA GLY A 21 29.10 43.29 48.54
C GLY A 21 28.00 42.23 48.54
N ALA A 22 27.35 42.04 49.68
CA ALA A 22 26.25 41.13 49.89
C ALA A 22 25.09 41.43 48.92
N GLY A 23 24.90 40.56 47.94
CA GLY A 23 23.74 40.56 47.03
C GLY A 23 22.72 39.53 47.50
N LYS A 24 21.65 40.02 48.13
CA LYS A 24 20.49 39.23 48.59
C LYS A 24 19.96 38.30 47.50
N THR A 25 20.03 36.99 47.72
CA THR A 25 19.31 35.98 46.95
C THR A 25 17.81 36.15 47.19
N ALA A 26 17.14 36.86 46.28
CA ALA A 26 15.69 36.90 46.21
C ALA A 26 15.17 35.56 45.67
N GLN A 27 14.81 34.65 46.57
CA GLN A 27 13.98 33.48 46.28
C GLN A 27 12.66 33.95 45.64
N LYS A 28 12.55 33.86 44.31
CA LYS A 28 11.26 33.90 43.62
C LYS A 28 10.51 32.62 43.96
N LYS A 29 9.66 32.69 44.98
CA LYS A 29 8.59 31.71 45.21
C LYS A 29 7.66 31.72 44.00
N SER A 30 7.85 30.79 43.07
CA SER A 30 6.79 30.41 42.13
C SER A 30 5.70 29.74 42.96
N ALA A 31 4.60 30.45 43.16
CA ALA A 31 3.38 29.90 43.73
C ALA A 31 2.82 28.86 42.74
N SER A 32 3.32 27.63 42.84
CA SER A 32 2.62 26.45 42.37
C SER A 32 1.27 26.43 43.09
N ARG A 33 0.19 26.76 42.37
CA ARG A 33 -1.16 26.45 42.82
C ARG A 33 -1.21 24.94 42.99
N ARG A 34 -1.11 24.48 44.25
CA ARG A 34 -1.47 23.12 44.65
C ARG A 34 -2.88 22.86 44.10
N ALA A 35 -2.98 21.96 43.12
CA ALA A 35 -4.25 21.37 42.72
C ALA A 35 -4.86 20.70 43.96
N ARG A 36 -6.17 20.83 44.14
CA ARG A 36 -6.86 20.21 45.27
C ARG A 36 -6.78 18.69 45.10
N PRO A 37 -6.47 17.92 46.16
CA PRO A 37 -6.45 16.46 46.09
C PRO A 37 -7.89 15.97 45.93
N GLY A 38 -8.28 15.69 44.68
CA GLY A 38 -9.65 15.37 44.27
C GLY A 38 -9.95 15.76 42.82
N ASP A 39 -9.18 16.68 42.24
CA ASP A 39 -9.35 17.12 40.83
C ASP A 39 -8.72 16.15 39.80
N ASP A 40 -8.08 15.06 40.22
CA ASP A 40 -7.37 14.10 39.35
C ASP A 40 -8.15 12.81 39.07
N VAL A 41 -9.40 12.68 39.56
CA VAL A 41 -10.22 11.47 39.36
C VAL A 41 -11.30 11.73 38.31
N GLY A 42 -11.38 10.86 37.31
CA GLY A 42 -12.43 10.87 36.27
C GLY A 42 -11.98 11.37 34.91
N ILE A 43 -12.92 11.46 33.97
CA ILE A 43 -12.66 11.74 32.55
C ILE A 43 -12.41 13.24 32.25
N ILE A 44 -12.93 14.13 33.11
CA ILE A 44 -12.91 15.59 32.91
C ILE A 44 -11.48 16.17 32.80
N PRO A 45 -10.50 15.81 33.66
CA PRO A 45 -9.14 16.33 33.56
C PRO A 45 -8.43 15.90 32.27
N ILE A 46 -8.72 14.68 31.80
CA ILE A 46 -8.15 14.11 30.56
C ILE A 46 -8.72 14.84 29.35
N LEU A 47 -10.04 15.05 29.31
CA LEU A 47 -10.70 15.86 28.29
C LEU A 47 -10.18 17.29 28.28
N ALA A 48 -10.05 17.92 29.46
CA ALA A 48 -9.53 19.28 29.57
C ALA A 48 -8.10 19.40 29.04
N ARG A 49 -7.23 18.40 29.28
CA ARG A 49 -5.87 18.36 28.73
C ARG A 49 -5.88 18.17 27.21
N ALA A 50 -6.63 17.19 26.71
CA ALA A 50 -6.72 16.89 25.28
C ALA A 50 -7.27 18.08 24.47
N VAL A 51 -8.31 18.74 24.97
CA VAL A 51 -8.92 19.90 24.30
C VAL A 51 -7.99 21.11 24.31
N ARG A 52 -7.22 21.35 25.39
CA ARG A 52 -6.21 22.42 25.43
C ARG A 52 -5.04 22.16 24.48
N GLU A 53 -4.60 20.91 24.33
CA GLU A 53 -3.59 20.54 23.33
C GLU A 53 -4.08 20.86 21.90
N VAL A 54 -5.35 20.54 21.61
CA VAL A 54 -5.95 20.84 20.31
C VAL A 54 -6.14 22.35 20.11
N GLU A 55 -6.59 23.10 21.11
CA GLU A 55 -6.68 24.58 21.04
C GLU A 55 -5.32 25.20 20.77
N ASN A 56 -4.26 24.74 21.46
CA ASN A 56 -2.90 25.22 21.27
C ASN A 56 -2.37 24.88 19.87
N ALA A 57 -2.72 23.71 19.32
CA ALA A 57 -2.35 23.34 17.96
C ALA A 57 -3.10 24.19 16.92
N ALA A 58 -4.40 24.42 17.12
CA ALA A 58 -5.22 25.27 16.26
C ALA A 58 -4.79 26.74 16.30
N ALA A 59 -4.26 27.21 17.43
CA ALA A 59 -3.68 28.55 17.54
C ALA A 59 -2.39 28.72 16.71
N ARG A 60 -1.68 27.63 16.40
CA ARG A 60 -0.45 27.63 15.59
C ARG A 60 -0.70 27.44 14.09
N GLY A 61 -1.94 27.21 13.67
CA GLY A 61 -2.32 26.99 12.26
C GLY A 61 -3.25 25.81 12.07
N LYS A 62 -3.14 25.14 10.90
CA LYS A 62 -4.02 24.03 10.52
C LYS A 62 -3.82 22.82 11.44
N VAL A 63 -4.92 22.23 11.90
CA VAL A 63 -4.88 21.10 12.85
C VAL A 63 -4.42 19.81 12.16
N SER A 64 -3.39 19.16 12.72
CA SER A 64 -2.84 17.90 12.21
C SER A 64 -3.84 16.73 12.30
N PRO A 65 -3.71 15.67 11.47
CA PRO A 65 -4.62 14.51 11.49
C PRO A 65 -4.78 13.86 12.88
N ALA A 66 -3.69 13.78 13.66
CA ALA A 66 -3.73 13.27 15.03
C ALA A 66 -4.55 14.16 15.96
N ASN A 67 -4.42 15.49 15.85
CA ASN A 67 -5.18 16.43 16.65
C ASN A 67 -6.66 16.52 16.21
N ARG A 68 -6.96 16.29 14.92
CA ARG A 68 -8.35 16.13 14.44
C ARG A 68 -9.03 14.91 15.07
N THR A 69 -8.29 13.80 15.16
CA THR A 69 -8.76 12.58 15.84
C THR A 69 -8.99 12.84 17.33
N LYS A 70 -8.05 13.51 18.02
CA LYS A 70 -8.21 13.93 19.42
C LYS A 70 -9.44 14.83 19.62
N PHE A 71 -9.67 15.77 18.70
CA PHE A 71 -10.82 16.67 18.74
C PHE A 71 -12.15 15.91 18.65
N GLN A 72 -12.28 15.03 17.66
CA GLN A 72 -13.46 14.21 17.44
C GLN A 72 -13.76 13.31 18.65
N VAL A 73 -12.75 12.60 19.15
CA VAL A 73 -12.89 11.71 20.31
C VAL A 73 -13.26 12.49 21.58
N SER A 74 -12.62 13.64 21.82
CA SER A 74 -12.91 14.46 23.00
C SER A 74 -14.32 15.04 22.99
N ALA A 75 -14.83 15.41 21.81
CA ALA A 75 -16.20 15.90 21.65
C ALA A 75 -17.26 14.81 21.90
N LEU A 76 -17.01 13.60 21.40
CA LEU A 76 -17.89 12.45 21.64
C LEU A 76 -17.91 12.06 23.13
N LEU A 77 -16.74 11.93 23.75
CA LEU A 77 -16.64 11.61 25.17
C LEU A 77 -17.28 12.69 26.06
N MET A 78 -17.16 13.97 25.71
CA MET A 78 -17.84 15.06 26.43
C MET A 78 -19.37 14.93 26.35
N ARG A 79 -19.90 14.58 25.17
CA ARG A 79 -21.35 14.35 24.97
C ARG A 79 -21.83 13.13 25.77
N ASP A 80 -21.09 12.03 25.71
CA ASP A 80 -21.38 10.80 26.46
C ASP A 80 -21.40 11.08 27.97
N GLU A 81 -20.41 11.81 28.48
CA GLU A 81 -20.31 12.18 29.90
C GLU A 81 -21.43 13.14 30.32
N ARG A 82 -21.80 14.09 29.47
CA ARG A 82 -22.93 15.00 29.74
C ARG A 82 -24.26 14.25 29.80
N ALA A 83 -24.44 13.23 28.95
CA ALA A 83 -25.62 12.37 28.98
C ALA A 83 -25.65 11.53 30.26
N ARG A 84 -24.52 10.92 30.66
CA ARG A 84 -24.39 10.19 31.93
C ARG A 84 -24.69 11.07 33.14
N ALA A 85 -24.08 12.26 33.21
CA ALA A 85 -24.29 13.20 34.31
C ALA A 85 -25.72 13.75 34.40
N ARG A 86 -26.54 13.63 33.34
CA ARG A 86 -27.97 13.98 33.37
C ARG A 86 -28.86 12.79 33.75
N ALA A 87 -28.49 11.58 33.33
CA ALA A 87 -29.25 10.36 33.59
C ALA A 87 -29.03 9.80 35.01
N ASP A 88 -27.85 10.02 35.58
CA ASP A 88 -27.50 9.48 36.90
C ASP A 88 -28.28 10.20 38.00
N SER A 89 -29.12 9.48 38.75
CA SER A 89 -29.93 10.00 39.86
C SER A 89 -29.25 9.87 41.23
N SER A 90 -28.04 9.30 41.29
CA SER A 90 -27.29 9.08 42.53
C SER A 90 -26.48 10.30 43.01
N ILE A 91 -26.24 11.26 42.12
CA ILE A 91 -25.43 12.46 42.37
C ILE A 91 -26.32 13.58 42.95
N SER A 92 -25.83 14.30 43.95
CA SER A 92 -26.55 15.46 44.50
C SER A 92 -26.74 16.56 43.46
N ASP A 93 -27.81 17.34 43.56
CA ASP A 93 -28.09 18.41 42.58
C ASP A 93 -26.95 19.45 42.52
N ALA A 94 -26.29 19.72 43.64
CA ALA A 94 -25.14 20.63 43.70
C ALA A 94 -23.93 20.10 42.91
N GLU A 95 -23.60 18.82 43.06
CA GLU A 95 -22.49 18.17 42.34
C GLU A 95 -22.80 18.04 40.85
N ARG A 96 -24.06 17.75 40.48
CA ARG A 96 -24.50 17.72 39.09
C ARG A 96 -24.31 19.08 38.41
N ILE A 97 -24.68 20.16 39.08
CA ILE A 97 -24.51 21.53 38.56
C ILE A 97 -23.02 21.85 38.37
N GLU A 98 -22.17 21.46 39.32
CA GLU A 98 -20.72 21.69 39.20
C GLU A 98 -20.11 20.90 38.04
N LEU A 99 -20.50 19.63 37.88
CA LEU A 99 -20.02 18.76 36.81
C LEU A 99 -20.44 19.29 35.43
N LEU A 100 -21.70 19.66 35.26
CA LEU A 100 -22.20 20.25 34.02
C LEU A 100 -21.49 21.57 33.70
N LYS A 101 -21.20 22.40 34.70
CA LYS A 101 -20.44 23.65 34.52
C LYS A 101 -19.01 23.40 34.04
N ARG A 102 -18.34 22.34 34.54
CA ARG A 102 -17.00 21.95 34.07
C ARG A 102 -17.05 21.47 32.61
N LEU A 103 -18.03 20.66 32.23
CA LEU A 103 -18.23 20.18 30.86
C LEU A 103 -18.59 21.32 29.88
N ASP A 104 -19.43 22.28 30.29
CA ASP A 104 -19.76 23.46 29.49
C ASP A 104 -18.52 24.34 29.25
N GLY A 105 -17.60 24.40 30.21
CA GLY A 105 -16.28 25.03 30.02
C GLY A 105 -15.45 24.35 28.93
N ILE A 106 -15.44 23.00 28.88
CA ILE A 106 -14.75 22.24 27.84
C ILE A 106 -15.42 22.43 26.48
N ALA A 107 -16.76 22.43 26.44
CA ALA A 107 -17.56 22.68 25.24
C ALA A 107 -17.26 24.07 24.66
N THR A 108 -17.08 25.08 25.50
CA THR A 108 -16.71 26.43 25.07
C THR A 108 -15.36 26.45 24.35
N ILE A 109 -14.37 25.69 24.84
CA ILE A 109 -13.05 25.59 24.20
C ILE A 109 -13.13 24.84 22.86
N LEU A 110 -13.89 23.74 22.80
CA LEU A 110 -14.14 23.00 21.55
C LEU A 110 -14.81 23.89 20.50
N ALA A 111 -15.84 24.66 20.88
CA ALA A 111 -16.55 25.57 20.00
C ALA A 111 -15.63 26.69 19.47
N LYS A 112 -14.83 27.30 20.35
CA LYS A 112 -13.84 28.32 19.96
C LYS A 112 -12.78 27.76 19.01
N THR A 113 -12.40 26.50 19.19
CA THR A 113 -11.44 25.81 18.32
C THR A 113 -12.05 25.50 16.95
N ALA A 114 -13.30 25.02 16.91
CA ALA A 114 -14.04 24.80 15.66
C ALA A 114 -14.33 26.10 14.88
N ALA A 115 -14.54 27.21 15.58
CA ALA A 115 -14.71 28.51 14.94
C ALA A 115 -13.41 29.02 14.28
N ARG A 116 -12.25 28.59 14.78
CA ARG A 116 -10.94 28.90 14.19
C ARG A 116 -10.59 27.99 13.01
N ASP A 117 -10.94 26.72 13.10
CA ASP A 117 -10.76 25.75 12.01
C ASP A 117 -12.12 25.13 11.65
N THR A 118 -12.77 25.73 10.64
CA THR A 118 -14.11 25.32 10.18
C THR A 118 -14.15 23.89 9.65
N THR A 119 -13.00 23.32 9.27
CA THR A 119 -12.92 21.91 8.83
C THR A 119 -13.15 20.91 9.96
N LEU A 120 -13.10 21.35 11.23
CA LEU A 120 -13.42 20.51 12.39
C LEU A 120 -14.92 20.36 12.63
N ILE A 121 -15.74 21.25 12.08
CA ILE A 121 -17.21 21.23 12.26
C ILE A 121 -17.80 19.95 11.67
N GLN A 122 -17.28 19.49 10.53
CA GLN A 122 -17.72 18.25 9.88
C GLN A 122 -17.45 17.00 10.73
N LEU A 123 -16.46 17.05 11.64
CA LEU A 123 -16.13 15.93 12.54
C LEU A 123 -17.04 15.86 13.77
N LEU A 124 -17.86 16.90 14.01
CA LEU A 124 -18.80 16.97 15.13
C LEU A 124 -20.21 16.49 14.78
N SER A 125 -20.48 16.15 13.51
CA SER A 125 -21.78 15.62 13.11
C SER A 125 -22.02 14.23 13.71
N GLU A 126 -23.27 13.92 14.00
CA GLU A 126 -23.67 12.63 14.61
C GLU A 126 -23.40 11.42 13.70
N GLU A 127 -23.25 11.66 12.38
CA GLU A 127 -23.03 10.66 11.35
C GLU A 127 -21.54 10.43 11.02
N ALA A 128 -20.61 11.14 11.65
CA ALA A 128 -19.20 11.03 11.35
C ALA A 128 -18.63 9.67 11.77
N LYS A 129 -18.38 8.78 10.80
CA LYS A 129 -17.79 7.45 11.02
C LYS A 129 -16.46 7.56 11.79
N LEU A 130 -16.35 6.82 12.89
CA LEU A 130 -15.12 6.72 13.67
C LEU A 130 -14.09 5.87 12.95
N SER A 131 -12.91 6.44 12.70
CA SER A 131 -11.75 5.70 12.20
C SER A 131 -11.22 4.73 13.27
N ASP A 132 -10.46 3.72 12.84
CA ASP A 132 -9.85 2.75 13.77
C ASP A 132 -8.89 3.43 14.76
N ALA A 133 -8.17 4.47 14.29
CA ALA A 133 -7.32 5.31 15.13
C ALA A 133 -8.14 6.08 16.20
N ALA A 134 -9.34 6.55 15.85
CA ALA A 134 -10.24 7.24 16.78
C ALA A 134 -10.78 6.27 17.85
N ARG A 135 -11.16 5.05 17.46
CA ARG A 135 -11.63 4.02 18.42
C ARG A 135 -10.53 3.64 19.42
N LYS A 136 -9.30 3.46 18.93
CA LYS A 136 -8.13 3.19 19.80
C LYS A 136 -7.89 4.33 20.79
N LEU A 137 -7.89 5.57 20.31
CA LEU A 137 -7.66 6.74 21.16
C LEU A 137 -8.77 6.93 22.22
N ARG A 138 -10.04 6.68 21.85
CA ARG A 138 -11.18 6.70 22.78
C ARG A 138 -10.95 5.71 23.92
N ARG A 139 -10.56 4.47 23.60
CA ARG A 139 -10.24 3.44 24.60
C ARG A 139 -9.08 3.86 25.50
N ASP A 140 -8.00 4.37 24.93
CA ASP A 140 -6.83 4.79 25.71
C ASP A 140 -7.16 5.94 26.68
N MET A 141 -8.05 6.87 26.29
CA MET A 141 -8.57 7.92 27.17
C MET A 141 -9.49 7.39 28.28
N LEU A 142 -10.34 6.41 27.99
CA LEU A 142 -11.23 5.78 28.97
C LEU A 142 -10.50 4.91 29.99
N ILE A 143 -9.46 4.19 29.55
CA ILE A 143 -8.55 3.45 30.44
C ILE A 143 -7.84 4.43 31.37
N ALA A 144 -7.35 5.54 30.82
CA ALA A 144 -6.65 6.56 31.60
C ALA A 144 -7.57 7.26 32.63
N SER A 145 -8.89 7.34 32.39
CA SER A 145 -9.86 7.91 33.35
C SER A 145 -10.30 6.94 34.46
N GLY A 146 -9.93 5.66 34.38
CA GLY A 146 -10.33 4.65 35.37
C GLY A 146 -11.82 4.29 35.33
N THR A 147 -12.53 4.62 34.23
CA THR A 147 -13.95 4.30 34.02
C THR A 147 -14.10 2.88 33.47
N GLU A 148 -15.04 2.11 34.02
CA GLU A 148 -15.34 0.75 33.54
C GLU A 148 -15.81 0.77 32.08
N LEU A 149 -15.10 0.00 31.24
CA LEU A 149 -15.35 -0.13 29.80
C LEU A 149 -16.63 -0.96 29.57
N SER A 150 -17.55 -0.46 28.75
CA SER A 150 -18.74 -1.22 28.32
C SER A 150 -18.35 -2.39 27.42
N ALA A 151 -19.10 -3.51 27.51
CA ALA A 151 -18.83 -4.75 26.79
C ALA A 151 -18.69 -4.59 25.25
N ASP A 152 -19.36 -3.60 24.67
CA ASP A 152 -19.29 -3.28 23.23
C ASP A 152 -17.92 -2.73 22.78
N GLU A 153 -17.08 -2.23 23.71
CA GLU A 153 -15.76 -1.65 23.40
C GLU A 153 -14.61 -2.67 23.49
N LEU A 154 -14.86 -3.89 23.99
CA LEU A 154 -13.87 -4.97 24.11
C LEU A 154 -13.82 -5.89 22.87
N ILE A 155 -14.81 -5.81 21.99
CA ILE A 155 -14.97 -6.73 20.86
C ILE A 155 -14.40 -6.07 19.60
N ILE A 156 -13.10 -6.24 19.38
CA ILE A 156 -12.56 -6.14 18.02
C ILE A 156 -12.82 -7.49 17.36
N VAL A 157 -14.06 -7.76 16.96
CA VAL A 157 -14.22 -8.59 15.78
C VAL A 157 -13.88 -7.64 14.65
N LYS A 158 -12.62 -7.70 14.21
CA LYS A 158 -12.28 -7.33 12.85
C LYS A 158 -13.07 -8.32 12.02
N GLU A 159 -14.32 -7.98 11.73
CA GLU A 159 -15.17 -8.75 10.84
C GLU A 159 -14.30 -8.95 9.60
N PRO A 160 -13.96 -10.21 9.25
CA PRO A 160 -13.11 -10.45 8.11
C PRO A 160 -13.78 -9.71 6.95
N GLU A 161 -13.02 -8.82 6.31
CA GLU A 161 -13.51 -8.13 5.12
C GLU A 161 -14.14 -9.21 4.25
N ALA A 162 -15.45 -9.07 4.00
CA ALA A 162 -16.15 -10.02 3.15
C ALA A 162 -15.29 -10.20 1.91
N PRO A 163 -14.92 -11.44 1.54
CA PRO A 163 -14.09 -11.67 0.38
C PRO A 163 -14.70 -10.87 -0.78
N ALA A 164 -13.85 -10.10 -1.47
CA ALA A 164 -14.31 -9.21 -2.51
C ALA A 164 -15.25 -9.99 -3.45
N ALA A 165 -16.37 -9.41 -3.89
CA ALA A 165 -17.36 -10.09 -4.74
C ALA A 165 -16.79 -10.72 -6.04
N GLN A 166 -15.54 -10.43 -6.37
CA GLN A 166 -14.75 -11.10 -7.41
C GLN A 166 -14.40 -12.55 -7.06
N GLU A 167 -14.21 -12.91 -5.78
CA GLU A 167 -13.93 -14.29 -5.34
C GLU A 167 -15.15 -15.21 -5.51
N GLU A 168 -16.37 -14.71 -5.30
CA GLU A 168 -17.61 -15.50 -5.40
C GLU A 168 -17.90 -16.00 -6.83
N LYS A 169 -17.35 -15.32 -7.85
CA LYS A 169 -17.53 -15.70 -9.27
C LYS A 169 -16.40 -16.57 -9.83
N GLN A 170 -15.42 -16.96 -9.00
CA GLN A 170 -14.28 -17.74 -9.46
C GLN A 170 -14.68 -19.19 -9.69
N VAL A 171 -14.41 -19.70 -10.89
CA VAL A 171 -14.65 -21.09 -11.25
C VAL A 171 -13.32 -21.83 -11.30
N VAL A 172 -13.24 -22.97 -10.59
CA VAL A 172 -12.08 -23.87 -10.63
C VAL A 172 -12.48 -25.15 -11.36
N PRO A 173 -11.96 -25.41 -12.57
CA PRO A 173 -12.23 -26.64 -13.32
C PRO A 173 -11.83 -27.91 -12.56
N GLN A 174 -12.53 -29.01 -12.83
CA GLN A 174 -12.26 -30.29 -12.15
C GLN A 174 -10.86 -30.84 -12.47
N SER A 175 -10.41 -30.72 -13.72
CA SER A 175 -9.06 -31.13 -14.16
C SER A 175 -7.97 -30.38 -13.39
N VAL A 176 -8.15 -29.08 -13.11
CA VAL A 176 -7.21 -28.26 -12.34
C VAL A 176 -7.09 -28.79 -10.90
N ARG A 177 -8.22 -29.15 -10.27
CA ARG A 177 -8.20 -29.77 -8.94
C ARG A 177 -7.48 -31.12 -8.97
N GLN A 178 -7.71 -31.93 -9.99
CA GLN A 178 -7.03 -33.23 -10.15
C GLN A 178 -5.52 -33.06 -10.36
N ALA A 179 -5.09 -32.13 -11.22
CA ALA A 179 -3.68 -31.84 -11.47
C ALA A 179 -2.97 -31.32 -10.21
N GLN A 180 -3.64 -30.49 -9.41
CA GLN A 180 -3.13 -30.03 -8.11
C GLN A 180 -2.96 -31.19 -7.12
N MET A 181 -3.94 -32.10 -7.03
CA MET A 181 -3.84 -33.28 -6.17
C MET A 181 -2.81 -34.31 -6.66
N ALA A 182 -2.61 -34.42 -7.97
CA ALA A 182 -1.64 -35.34 -8.58
C ALA A 182 -0.18 -34.92 -8.38
N ASN A 183 0.06 -33.65 -8.03
CA ASN A 183 1.37 -33.12 -7.67
C ASN A 183 1.47 -32.84 -6.16
N PRO A 184 1.50 -33.87 -5.30
CA PRO A 184 1.61 -33.69 -3.84
C PRO A 184 2.94 -33.09 -3.39
N PHE A 185 3.95 -33.05 -4.27
CA PHE A 185 5.27 -32.44 -4.04
C PHE A 185 5.50 -31.18 -4.87
N LEU A 186 4.44 -30.49 -5.29
CA LEU A 186 4.58 -29.15 -5.85
C LEU A 186 5.38 -28.33 -4.83
N ALA A 187 6.50 -27.75 -5.27
CA ALA A 187 7.38 -27.00 -4.37
C ALA A 187 6.51 -25.99 -3.60
N PRO A 188 6.69 -25.87 -2.27
CA PRO A 188 5.85 -24.98 -1.48
C PRO A 188 5.84 -23.61 -2.13
N ASP A 189 4.65 -23.04 -2.30
CA ASP A 189 4.51 -21.69 -2.80
C ASP A 189 5.10 -20.73 -1.75
N LEU A 190 6.39 -20.44 -1.92
CA LEU A 190 7.12 -19.51 -1.06
C LEU A 190 6.79 -18.06 -1.42
N SER A 191 5.83 -17.77 -2.31
CA SER A 191 5.37 -16.40 -2.58
C SER A 191 4.92 -15.68 -1.31
N ALA A 192 4.33 -16.42 -0.37
CA ALA A 192 3.95 -15.91 0.95
C ALA A 192 5.16 -15.61 1.87
N ILE A 193 6.30 -16.29 1.67
CA ILE A 193 7.57 -16.03 2.38
C ILE A 193 8.40 -14.96 1.65
N GLN A 194 8.22 -14.84 0.33
CA GLN A 194 8.70 -13.74 -0.50
C GLN A 194 7.77 -12.52 -0.45
N ALA A 195 6.74 -12.55 0.39
CA ALA A 195 5.93 -11.38 0.69
C ALA A 195 6.84 -10.30 1.28
N ALA A 196 6.99 -9.24 0.49
CA ALA A 196 7.73 -8.02 0.75
C ALA A 196 9.27 -8.10 0.68
N LYS A 197 9.81 -8.42 -0.51
CA LYS A 197 10.61 -7.33 -1.10
C LYS A 197 9.58 -6.25 -1.42
N THR A 198 9.49 -5.24 -0.55
CA THR A 198 8.78 -4.01 -0.90
C THR A 198 9.25 -3.68 -2.31
N PRO A 199 8.36 -3.59 -3.31
CA PRO A 199 8.79 -3.09 -4.60
C PRO A 199 9.49 -1.78 -4.26
N GLN A 200 10.81 -1.71 -4.50
CA GLN A 200 11.44 -0.41 -4.46
C GLN A 200 10.63 0.37 -5.47
N LEU A 201 9.87 1.35 -4.98
CA LEU A 201 9.15 2.29 -5.82
C LEU A 201 10.25 2.93 -6.65
N SER A 202 10.57 2.29 -7.76
CA SER A 202 11.36 2.90 -8.80
C SER A 202 10.50 4.07 -9.25
N ARG A 203 11.15 5.11 -9.78
CA ARG A 203 10.42 6.28 -10.27
C ARG A 203 9.35 5.94 -11.34
N LEU A 204 9.27 4.67 -11.79
CA LEU A 204 8.37 4.06 -12.77
C LEU A 204 7.18 3.28 -12.17
N ALA A 205 6.92 3.37 -10.86
CA ALA A 205 5.85 2.56 -10.23
C ALA A 205 4.42 2.98 -10.61
N ASN A 206 4.27 4.11 -11.31
CA ASN A 206 3.02 4.70 -11.77
C ASN A 206 3.10 5.02 -13.27
N TRP A 207 1.93 5.25 -13.88
CA TRP A 207 1.79 5.60 -15.30
C TRP A 207 2.38 6.98 -15.67
N GLU A 208 2.97 7.71 -14.71
CA GLU A 208 3.58 9.02 -14.94
C GLU A 208 4.78 8.98 -15.89
N LEU A 209 5.34 7.79 -16.16
CA LEU A 209 6.40 7.61 -17.13
C LEU A 209 5.95 7.24 -18.53
N LEU A 210 4.66 7.00 -18.78
CA LEU A 210 4.18 6.81 -20.15
C LEU A 210 4.46 8.04 -21.01
N ASP A 211 4.06 9.22 -20.54
CA ASP A 211 4.26 10.47 -21.29
C ASP A 211 5.74 10.78 -21.55
N PRO A 212 6.65 10.74 -20.54
CA PRO A 212 8.09 10.83 -20.78
C PRO A 212 8.67 9.73 -21.67
N LEU A 213 8.19 8.49 -21.56
CA LEU A 213 8.65 7.35 -22.36
C LEU A 213 8.23 7.50 -23.83
N PHE A 214 6.97 7.83 -24.09
CA PHE A 214 6.47 8.12 -25.43
C PHE A 214 7.20 9.31 -26.03
N ARG A 215 7.41 10.39 -25.27
CA ARG A 215 8.24 11.51 -25.73
C ARG A 215 9.68 11.11 -26.00
N ALA A 216 10.25 10.17 -25.23
CA ALA A 216 11.60 9.65 -25.47
C ALA A 216 11.66 8.75 -26.71
N PHE A 217 10.61 7.98 -27.02
CA PHE A 217 10.49 7.25 -28.28
C PHE A 217 10.30 8.19 -29.48
N GLU A 218 9.49 9.23 -29.34
CA GLU A 218 9.19 10.21 -30.39
C GLU A 218 10.36 11.18 -30.65
N HIS A 219 11.02 11.66 -29.59
CA HIS A 219 12.02 12.74 -29.68
C HIS A 219 13.42 12.33 -29.20
N GLY A 220 13.53 11.32 -28.33
CA GLY A 220 14.76 11.01 -27.58
C GLY A 220 15.86 10.36 -28.41
N ALA A 221 15.52 9.70 -29.52
CA ALA A 221 16.49 9.14 -30.46
C ALA A 221 16.86 10.12 -31.60
N GLY A 222 16.59 11.42 -31.46
CA GLY A 222 16.91 12.42 -32.49
C GLY A 222 16.19 12.17 -33.83
N GLY A 223 15.00 11.54 -33.77
CA GLY A 223 14.23 11.12 -34.95
C GLY A 223 14.56 9.71 -35.47
N GLY A 224 15.45 8.96 -34.81
CA GLY A 224 15.71 7.54 -35.08
C GLY A 224 14.87 6.58 -34.21
N ALA A 225 15.06 5.27 -34.38
CA ALA A 225 14.43 4.27 -33.51
C ALA A 225 15.10 4.28 -32.12
N ALA A 226 14.32 4.47 -31.05
CA ALA A 226 14.81 4.39 -29.66
C ALA A 226 14.87 2.93 -29.13
N THR A 227 15.09 1.98 -30.04
CA THR A 227 15.26 0.56 -29.75
C THR A 227 16.74 0.20 -29.82
N MET A 228 17.16 -0.79 -29.03
CA MET A 228 18.49 -1.40 -29.22
C MET A 228 18.43 -2.33 -30.42
N ASP A 229 19.44 -2.28 -31.30
CA ASP A 229 19.60 -3.32 -32.30
C ASP A 229 19.81 -4.67 -31.62
N LEU A 230 18.89 -5.59 -31.89
CA LEU A 230 19.07 -6.98 -31.48
C LEU A 230 20.31 -7.55 -32.17
N PRO A 231 21.24 -8.18 -31.43
CA PRO A 231 22.44 -8.75 -32.03
C PRO A 231 22.07 -9.80 -33.07
N GLU A 232 22.93 -9.97 -34.07
CA GLU A 232 22.65 -10.89 -35.17
C GLU A 232 22.48 -12.33 -34.67
N ALA A 233 21.43 -12.99 -35.14
CA ALA A 233 21.15 -14.36 -34.76
C ALA A 233 22.22 -15.28 -35.36
N ALA A 234 22.87 -16.08 -34.50
CA ALA A 234 23.90 -17.01 -34.93
C ALA A 234 23.36 -18.18 -35.79
N SER A 235 22.04 -18.43 -35.75
CA SER A 235 21.37 -19.45 -36.55
C SER A 235 19.92 -19.05 -36.83
N LEU A 236 19.44 -19.33 -38.05
CA LEU A 236 18.03 -19.18 -38.43
C LEU A 236 17.23 -20.47 -38.29
N THR A 237 17.89 -21.57 -37.91
CA THR A 237 17.28 -22.87 -37.74
C THR A 237 17.11 -23.21 -36.26
N VAL A 238 15.91 -23.66 -35.90
CA VAL A 238 15.60 -24.28 -34.62
C VAL A 238 15.28 -25.75 -34.88
N PRO A 239 15.84 -26.71 -34.13
CA PRO A 239 15.56 -28.13 -34.34
C PRO A 239 14.06 -28.41 -34.28
N GLY A 240 13.51 -28.98 -35.36
CA GLY A 240 12.09 -29.37 -35.44
C GLY A 240 11.13 -28.27 -35.88
N SER A 241 11.61 -27.10 -36.31
CA SER A 241 10.75 -26.00 -36.81
C SER A 241 11.14 -25.58 -38.24
N PRO A 242 10.20 -25.00 -39.02
CA PRO A 242 10.50 -24.33 -40.28
C PRO A 242 11.59 -23.26 -40.16
N ASP A 243 12.19 -22.88 -41.29
CA ASP A 243 13.16 -21.77 -41.36
C ASP A 243 12.54 -20.49 -40.78
N LEU A 244 13.19 -19.93 -39.76
CA LEU A 244 12.70 -18.74 -39.08
C LEU A 244 13.11 -17.48 -39.82
N MET A 245 12.26 -16.46 -39.70
CA MET A 245 12.62 -15.12 -40.14
C MET A 245 13.74 -14.56 -39.26
N ARG A 246 14.55 -13.65 -39.81
CA ARG A 246 15.73 -13.11 -39.10
C ARG A 246 15.36 -12.47 -37.76
N HIS A 247 14.25 -11.74 -37.67
CA HIS A 247 13.81 -11.10 -36.42
C HIS A 247 13.45 -12.13 -35.34
N GLN A 248 12.69 -13.16 -35.71
CA GLN A 248 12.32 -14.26 -34.80
C GLN A 248 13.56 -14.96 -34.23
N ALA A 249 14.53 -15.24 -35.09
CA ALA A 249 15.78 -15.88 -34.68
C ALA A 249 16.58 -15.02 -33.68
N ARG A 250 16.54 -13.68 -33.80
CA ARG A 250 17.20 -12.76 -32.88
C ARG A 250 16.55 -12.77 -31.50
N LEU A 251 15.21 -12.76 -31.43
CA LEU A 251 14.50 -12.86 -30.15
C LEU A 251 14.85 -14.18 -29.45
N LEU A 252 14.82 -15.30 -30.18
CA LEU A 252 15.15 -16.60 -29.60
C LEU A 252 16.60 -16.67 -29.10
N ALA A 253 17.53 -15.98 -29.75
CA ALA A 253 18.91 -15.89 -29.27
C ALA A 253 18.99 -15.18 -27.90
N GLU A 254 18.24 -14.11 -27.70
CA GLU A 254 18.18 -13.41 -26.40
C GLU A 254 17.48 -14.26 -25.32
N VAL A 255 16.45 -15.02 -25.69
CA VAL A 255 15.83 -16.01 -24.79
C VAL A 255 16.87 -17.05 -24.33
N LYS A 256 17.70 -17.57 -25.25
CA LYS A 256 18.79 -18.51 -24.91
C LYS A 256 19.81 -17.90 -23.97
N LYS A 257 20.13 -16.60 -24.12
CA LYS A 257 21.05 -15.89 -23.22
C LYS A 257 20.49 -15.67 -21.81
N GLY A 258 19.19 -15.84 -21.61
CA GLY A 258 18.56 -15.71 -20.29
C GLY A 258 17.56 -14.56 -20.18
N HIS A 259 17.31 -13.80 -21.23
CA HIS A 259 16.25 -12.78 -21.21
C HIS A 259 14.87 -13.44 -21.12
N ARG A 260 13.97 -12.86 -20.30
CA ARG A 260 12.65 -13.44 -19.99
C ARG A 260 11.47 -12.50 -20.24
N THR A 261 11.72 -11.21 -20.44
CA THR A 261 10.68 -10.20 -20.66
C THR A 261 10.89 -9.52 -21.99
N PHE A 262 9.86 -9.51 -22.83
CA PHE A 262 9.91 -8.98 -24.20
C PHE A 262 8.64 -8.16 -24.47
N LEU A 263 8.80 -7.07 -25.21
CA LEU A 263 7.71 -6.35 -25.86
C LEU A 263 7.91 -6.48 -27.36
N VAL A 264 7.05 -7.25 -28.01
CA VAL A 264 7.12 -7.50 -29.46
C VAL A 264 6.04 -6.65 -30.12
N ALA A 265 6.47 -5.60 -30.82
CA ALA A 265 5.60 -4.64 -31.51
C ALA A 265 5.70 -4.77 -33.04
N ASP A 266 5.97 -5.98 -33.52
CA ASP A 266 6.11 -6.28 -34.95
C ASP A 266 4.77 -6.12 -35.69
N GLU A 267 4.84 -5.87 -36.99
CA GLU A 267 3.66 -5.77 -37.85
C GLU A 267 2.78 -7.04 -37.79
N PRO A 268 1.46 -6.92 -37.96
CA PRO A 268 0.58 -8.07 -38.12
C PRO A 268 1.03 -8.97 -39.28
N GLY A 269 1.06 -10.29 -39.07
CA GLY A 269 1.46 -11.26 -40.10
C GLY A 269 2.92 -11.70 -40.07
N LEU A 270 3.79 -11.08 -39.26
CA LEU A 270 5.21 -11.47 -39.11
C LEU A 270 5.46 -12.69 -38.19
N GLY A 271 4.41 -13.43 -37.82
CA GLY A 271 4.53 -14.67 -37.06
C GLY A 271 4.83 -14.51 -35.56
N LYS A 272 4.27 -13.48 -34.91
CA LYS A 272 4.45 -13.22 -33.47
C LYS A 272 4.03 -14.40 -32.57
N THR A 273 2.97 -15.12 -32.96
CA THR A 273 2.49 -16.31 -32.25
C THR A 273 3.55 -17.41 -32.25
N ALA A 274 4.14 -17.72 -33.41
CA ALA A 274 5.24 -18.67 -33.55
C ALA A 274 6.44 -18.27 -32.69
N GLU A 275 6.80 -16.98 -32.70
CA GLU A 275 7.90 -16.44 -31.90
C GLU A 275 7.68 -16.64 -30.40
N ALA A 276 6.46 -16.38 -29.90
CA ALA A 276 6.10 -16.60 -28.50
C ALA A 276 6.16 -18.09 -28.10
N LEU A 277 5.63 -18.98 -28.93
CA LEU A 277 5.64 -20.43 -28.69
C LEU A 277 7.06 -21.00 -28.69
N LEU A 278 7.89 -20.59 -29.64
CA LEU A 278 9.29 -20.99 -29.71
C LEU A 278 10.11 -20.42 -28.56
N ALA A 279 9.83 -19.19 -28.13
CA ALA A 279 10.47 -18.60 -26.95
C ALA A 279 10.15 -19.41 -25.68
N ALA A 280 8.89 -19.83 -25.51
CA ALA A 280 8.49 -20.72 -24.41
C ALA A 280 9.19 -22.08 -24.48
N SER A 281 9.29 -22.65 -25.69
CA SER A 281 9.98 -23.92 -25.93
C SER A 281 11.46 -23.86 -25.59
N VAL A 282 12.16 -22.84 -26.07
CA VAL A 282 13.60 -22.62 -25.86
C VAL A 282 13.93 -22.32 -24.40
N SER A 283 13.05 -21.60 -23.69
CA SER A 283 13.24 -21.31 -22.26
C SER A 283 12.72 -22.41 -21.32
N HIS A 284 12.08 -23.45 -21.86
CA HIS A 284 11.38 -24.50 -21.11
C HIS A 284 10.36 -23.94 -20.10
N SER A 285 9.67 -22.86 -20.48
CA SER A 285 8.73 -22.14 -19.62
C SER A 285 7.32 -22.72 -19.67
N TYR A 286 7.17 -23.98 -19.24
CA TYR A 286 5.88 -24.67 -19.12
C TYR A 286 5.55 -25.01 -17.65
N PRO A 287 4.27 -24.91 -17.23
CA PRO A 287 3.09 -24.59 -18.04
C PRO A 287 3.07 -23.16 -18.57
N PHE A 288 2.53 -22.96 -19.78
CA PHE A 288 2.51 -21.69 -20.51
C PHE A 288 1.10 -21.14 -20.65
N LEU A 289 0.89 -19.86 -20.31
CA LEU A 289 -0.41 -19.18 -20.40
C LEU A 289 -0.43 -18.21 -21.59
N ALA A 290 -1.38 -18.39 -22.51
CA ALA A 290 -1.64 -17.45 -23.59
C ALA A 290 -2.97 -16.73 -23.35
N VAL A 291 -2.92 -15.42 -23.11
CA VAL A 291 -4.10 -14.55 -23.02
C VAL A 291 -4.30 -13.90 -24.38
N VAL A 292 -5.39 -14.22 -25.06
CA VAL A 292 -5.60 -13.86 -26.47
C VAL A 292 -7.05 -13.44 -26.72
N PRO A 293 -7.33 -12.59 -27.73
CA PRO A 293 -8.71 -12.29 -28.12
C PRO A 293 -9.51 -13.54 -28.50
N ASN A 294 -10.82 -13.52 -28.24
CA ASN A 294 -11.70 -14.68 -28.49
C ASN A 294 -11.58 -15.24 -29.92
N VAL A 295 -11.47 -14.35 -30.91
CA VAL A 295 -11.45 -14.68 -32.35
C VAL A 295 -10.23 -15.50 -32.74
N VAL A 296 -9.10 -15.35 -32.04
CA VAL A 296 -7.82 -15.98 -32.40
C VAL A 296 -7.49 -17.23 -31.57
N LYS A 297 -8.32 -17.63 -30.59
CA LYS A 297 -8.06 -18.81 -29.74
C LYS A 297 -7.85 -20.10 -30.53
N THR A 298 -8.67 -20.31 -31.56
CA THR A 298 -8.56 -21.50 -32.43
C THR A 298 -7.37 -21.43 -33.37
N ASN A 299 -6.90 -20.24 -33.70
CA ASN A 299 -5.65 -20.06 -34.44
C ASN A 299 -4.45 -20.41 -33.56
N TRP A 300 -4.42 -19.87 -32.34
CA TRP A 300 -3.39 -20.18 -31.34
C TRP A 300 -3.27 -21.68 -31.08
N ALA A 301 -4.39 -22.40 -30.88
CA ALA A 301 -4.36 -23.84 -30.69
C ALA A 301 -3.72 -24.60 -31.88
N ARG A 302 -4.07 -24.22 -33.12
CA ARG A 302 -3.46 -24.80 -34.34
C ARG A 302 -1.98 -24.46 -34.47
N GLU A 303 -1.57 -23.27 -34.06
CA GLU A 303 -0.16 -22.87 -34.08
C GLU A 303 0.67 -23.62 -33.03
N VAL A 304 0.11 -23.96 -31.87
CA VAL A 304 0.78 -24.82 -30.88
C VAL A 304 1.09 -26.19 -31.48
N GLU A 305 0.13 -26.81 -32.18
CA GLU A 305 0.32 -28.10 -32.84
C GLU A 305 1.39 -28.02 -33.96
N LEU A 306 1.43 -26.91 -34.69
CA LEU A 306 2.36 -26.71 -35.79
C LEU A 306 3.80 -26.47 -35.32
N TRP A 307 4.00 -25.55 -34.37
CA TRP A 307 5.32 -25.10 -33.95
C TRP A 307 5.90 -25.88 -32.77
N THR A 308 5.05 -26.51 -31.98
CA THR A 308 5.42 -27.32 -30.82
C THR A 308 4.63 -28.64 -30.77
N PRO A 309 4.83 -29.55 -31.75
CA PRO A 309 4.00 -30.76 -31.91
C PRO A 309 4.07 -31.75 -30.74
N HIS A 310 5.07 -31.62 -29.87
CA HIS A 310 5.20 -32.43 -28.65
C HIS A 310 4.47 -31.84 -27.43
N ARG A 311 3.77 -30.72 -27.61
CA ARG A 311 3.06 -29.99 -26.56
C ARG A 311 1.56 -30.03 -26.82
N THR A 312 0.80 -30.11 -25.75
CA THR A 312 -0.67 -30.11 -25.78
C THR A 312 -1.21 -28.73 -25.42
N ALA A 313 -2.27 -28.31 -26.11
CA ALA A 313 -2.97 -27.05 -25.85
C ALA A 313 -4.40 -27.32 -25.38
N THR A 314 -4.83 -26.57 -24.36
CA THR A 314 -6.23 -26.48 -23.96
C THR A 314 -6.75 -25.07 -24.21
N VAL A 315 -7.97 -24.96 -24.73
CA VAL A 315 -8.65 -23.68 -24.91
C VAL A 315 -9.72 -23.52 -23.84
N VAL A 316 -9.66 -22.42 -23.09
CA VAL A 316 -10.63 -22.11 -22.04
C VAL A 316 -11.87 -21.45 -22.67
N HIS A 317 -13.02 -22.06 -22.42
CA HIS A 317 -14.33 -21.57 -22.84
C HIS A 317 -15.25 -21.41 -21.63
N GLY A 318 -15.96 -20.27 -21.54
CA GLY A 318 -17.02 -20.05 -20.55
C GLY A 318 -16.56 -20.31 -19.11
N ASP A 319 -17.20 -21.30 -18.47
CA ASP A 319 -16.92 -21.70 -17.08
C ASP A 319 -15.79 -22.75 -16.96
N GLY A 320 -15.12 -23.09 -18.06
CA GLY A 320 -13.90 -23.89 -18.06
C GLY A 320 -14.11 -25.40 -17.84
N ASN A 321 -15.30 -25.93 -18.12
CA ASN A 321 -15.59 -27.38 -17.96
C ASN A 321 -14.73 -28.26 -18.88
N ASP A 322 -14.38 -27.76 -20.07
CA ASP A 322 -13.56 -28.47 -21.06
C ASP A 322 -12.05 -28.19 -20.92
N VAL A 323 -11.64 -27.52 -19.84
CA VAL A 323 -10.22 -27.22 -19.61
C VAL A 323 -9.50 -28.50 -19.25
N ASP A 324 -8.44 -28.83 -19.98
CA ASP A 324 -7.49 -29.85 -19.59
C ASP A 324 -6.27 -29.22 -18.89
N ALA A 325 -6.24 -29.31 -17.57
CA ALA A 325 -5.14 -28.79 -16.77
C ALA A 325 -3.84 -29.60 -16.87
N PHE A 326 -3.83 -30.73 -17.58
CA PHE A 326 -2.60 -31.47 -17.89
C PHE A 326 -1.94 -30.97 -19.18
N SER A 327 -2.59 -30.05 -19.90
CA SER A 327 -2.03 -29.44 -21.10
C SER A 327 -0.86 -28.51 -20.77
N ASP A 328 0.18 -28.57 -21.60
CA ASP A 328 1.36 -27.73 -21.46
C ASP A 328 1.05 -26.24 -21.72
N VAL A 329 0.10 -25.96 -22.62
CA VAL A 329 -0.31 -24.62 -23.03
C VAL A 329 -1.78 -24.40 -22.70
N VAL A 330 -2.08 -23.33 -21.96
CA VAL A 330 -3.45 -22.91 -21.62
C VAL A 330 -3.76 -21.61 -22.36
N ILE A 331 -4.80 -21.61 -23.20
CA ILE A 331 -5.23 -20.46 -24.00
C ILE A 331 -6.51 -19.90 -23.41
N VAL A 332 -6.51 -18.65 -22.97
CA VAL A 332 -7.64 -17.97 -22.30
C VAL A 332 -8.00 -16.66 -23.00
N ASN A 333 -9.28 -16.30 -22.96
CA ASN A 333 -9.76 -14.99 -23.44
C ASN A 333 -9.78 -13.97 -22.29
N TYR A 334 -9.53 -12.70 -22.61
CA TYR A 334 -9.65 -11.57 -21.67
C TYR A 334 -10.99 -11.54 -20.95
N GLU A 335 -12.11 -11.78 -21.65
CA GLU A 335 -13.46 -11.70 -21.06
C GLU A 335 -13.75 -12.78 -19.99
N VAL A 336 -13.04 -13.91 -20.04
CA VAL A 336 -13.19 -15.01 -19.07
C VAL A 336 -12.05 -15.05 -18.07
N LEU A 337 -11.05 -14.18 -18.22
CA LEU A 337 -9.88 -14.13 -17.36
C LEU A 337 -10.31 -13.91 -15.90
N ASP A 338 -11.15 -12.91 -15.63
CA ASP A 338 -11.65 -12.55 -14.29
C ASP A 338 -12.28 -13.74 -13.54
N ARG A 339 -13.02 -14.59 -14.24
CA ARG A 339 -13.64 -15.79 -13.65
C ARG A 339 -12.63 -16.89 -13.32
N HIS A 340 -11.48 -16.89 -13.96
CA HIS A 340 -10.47 -17.93 -13.84
C HIS A 340 -9.18 -17.47 -13.15
N VAL A 341 -9.00 -16.18 -12.86
CA VAL A 341 -7.81 -15.62 -12.18
C VAL A 341 -7.46 -16.42 -10.92
N GLY A 342 -8.48 -16.81 -10.14
CA GLY A 342 -8.29 -17.54 -8.90
C GLY A 342 -7.43 -18.79 -9.03
N TRP A 343 -7.76 -19.68 -9.96
CA TRP A 343 -6.99 -20.91 -10.15
C TRP A 343 -5.77 -20.69 -11.03
N LEU A 344 -5.84 -19.78 -12.02
CA LEU A 344 -4.72 -19.46 -12.90
C LEU A 344 -3.51 -18.97 -12.08
N GLY A 345 -3.74 -18.13 -11.08
CA GLY A 345 -2.70 -17.65 -10.18
C GLY A 345 -2.07 -18.75 -9.31
N ARG A 346 -2.85 -19.79 -8.95
CA ARG A 346 -2.38 -20.91 -8.12
C ARG A 346 -1.77 -22.07 -8.92
N PHE A 347 -1.93 -22.08 -10.23
CA PHE A 347 -1.50 -23.19 -11.09
C PHE A 347 0.02 -23.24 -11.31
N GLY A 348 0.71 -22.10 -11.15
CA GLY A 348 2.18 -22.04 -11.22
C GLY A 348 2.74 -21.99 -12.64
N PHE A 349 2.12 -21.19 -13.52
CA PHE A 349 2.65 -20.95 -14.88
C PHE A 349 4.07 -20.39 -14.84
N LYS A 350 4.93 -20.88 -15.73
CA LYS A 350 6.33 -20.44 -15.85
C LYS A 350 6.54 -19.41 -16.96
N GLY A 351 5.62 -19.33 -17.90
CA GLY A 351 5.63 -18.34 -18.98
C GLY A 351 4.22 -17.85 -19.28
N MET A 352 4.13 -16.60 -19.71
CA MET A 352 2.89 -15.96 -20.11
C MET A 352 3.11 -15.12 -21.37
N VAL A 353 2.16 -15.16 -22.29
CA VAL A 353 2.05 -14.23 -23.40
C VAL A 353 0.68 -13.57 -23.38
N VAL A 354 0.68 -12.30 -23.74
CA VAL A 354 -0.50 -11.46 -23.76
C VAL A 354 -0.58 -10.85 -25.15
N ASP A 355 -1.47 -11.42 -25.97
CA ASP A 355 -1.64 -11.05 -27.37
C ASP A 355 -2.63 -9.89 -27.50
N GLU A 356 -2.37 -8.98 -28.43
CA GLU A 356 -3.13 -7.72 -28.59
C GLU A 356 -3.27 -6.93 -27.26
N ALA A 357 -2.15 -6.75 -26.56
CA ALA A 357 -2.09 -6.11 -25.23
C ALA A 357 -2.49 -4.62 -25.18
N HIS A 358 -2.99 -4.04 -26.27
CA HIS A 358 -3.53 -2.68 -26.29
C HIS A 358 -4.89 -2.56 -25.55
N PHE A 359 -5.49 -3.68 -25.17
CA PHE A 359 -6.71 -3.75 -24.34
C PHE A 359 -6.43 -3.71 -22.82
N ILE A 360 -5.17 -3.57 -22.41
CA ILE A 360 -4.70 -3.53 -21.01
C ILE A 360 -4.30 -2.10 -20.67
#